data_AF-A0A7V6E974-F1
#
_entry.id   AF-A0A7V6E974-F1
#
_cell.length_a   1.000
_cell.length_b   1.000
_cell.length_c   1.000
_cell.angle_alpha   90.00
_cell.angle_beta   90.00
_cell.angle_gamma   90.00
#
_symmetry.space_group_name_H-M   'P 1'
#
loop_
_entity.id
_entity.type
_entity.pdbx_description
1 polymer ?
#
loop_
_entity_poly.entity_id
_entity_poly.type
_entity_poly.pdbx_seq_one_letter_code
_entity_poly.pdbx_strand_id
1 'polypeptide(L)' 'MHEDDREQDVDALKTFEPIIQEVIAGRTEGHKCPFCREGDLECTFDGLNLKIVCKNCGKFFEGMLA' A
#
# COMPACT_ATOMS: atom_id res chain seq x y z
N MET A 1 5.15 -13.85 26.11
CA MET A 1 4.65 -14.13 24.76
C MET A 1 3.62 -13.05 24.45
N HIS A 2 4.02 -11.95 23.84
CA HIS A 2 3.07 -10.95 23.35
C HIS A 2 3.54 -10.64 21.93
N GLU A 3 3.12 -11.51 21.00
CA GLU A 3 3.55 -11.54 19.60
C GLU A 3 2.41 -11.11 18.65
N ASP A 4 1.27 -10.67 19.20
CA ASP A 4 0.02 -10.48 18.44
C ASP A 4 -0.10 -9.14 17.69
N ASP A 5 0.69 -8.11 18.05
CA ASP A 5 0.51 -6.76 17.46
C ASP A 5 1.25 -6.58 16.11
N ARG A 6 2.21 -7.45 15.78
CA ARG A 6 2.97 -7.39 14.51
C ARG A 6 2.27 -8.07 13.34
N GLU A 7 1.27 -8.89 13.58
CA GLU A 7 0.70 -9.75 12.53
C GLU A 7 -0.25 -8.98 11.58
N GLN A 8 -0.89 -7.92 12.08
CA GLN A 8 -1.80 -7.10 11.27
C GLN A 8 -1.09 -6.25 10.20
N ASP A 9 0.10 -5.74 10.51
CA ASP A 9 0.92 -4.99 9.53
C ASP A 9 1.44 -5.89 8.41
N VAL A 10 1.74 -7.16 8.70
CA VAL A 10 2.26 -8.11 7.71
C VAL A 10 1.19 -8.50 6.69
N ASP A 11 -0.07 -8.65 7.13
CA ASP A 11 -1.19 -8.96 6.24
C ASP A 11 -1.51 -7.79 5.28
N ALA A 12 -1.47 -6.55 5.81
CA ALA A 12 -1.61 -5.36 4.99
C ALA A 12 -0.46 -5.21 3.98
N LEU A 13 0.78 -5.48 4.40
CA LEU A 13 1.96 -5.44 3.54
C LEU A 13 1.85 -6.44 2.39
N LYS A 14 1.49 -7.70 2.68
CA LYS A 14 1.25 -8.74 1.65
C LYS A 14 0.16 -8.33 0.67
N THR A 15 -0.88 -7.68 1.18
CA THR A 15 -2.00 -7.21 0.38
C THR A 15 -1.59 -6.07 -0.57
N PHE A 16 -0.70 -5.18 -0.14
CA PHE A 16 -0.16 -4.10 -0.97
C PHE A 16 1.02 -4.52 -1.84
N GLU A 17 1.72 -5.63 -1.56
CA GLU A 17 2.88 -6.12 -2.31
C GLU A 17 2.73 -6.07 -3.84
N PRO A 18 1.66 -6.61 -4.46
CA PRO A 18 1.50 -6.53 -5.91
C PRO A 18 1.34 -5.09 -6.42
N ILE A 19 0.64 -4.24 -5.66
CA ILE A 19 0.44 -2.83 -5.99
C ILE A 19 1.78 -2.08 -5.87
N ILE A 20 2.55 -2.35 -4.82
CA ILE A 20 3.89 -1.79 -4.60
C ILE A 20 4.80 -2.10 -5.78
N GLN A 21 4.83 -3.34 -6.28
CA GLN A 21 5.63 -3.71 -7.44
C GLN A 21 5.22 -2.93 -8.71
N GLU A 22 3.91 -2.75 -8.94
CA GLU A 22 3.41 -1.97 -10.07
C GLU A 22 3.79 -0.48 -9.95
N VAL A 23 3.66 0.08 -8.75
CA VAL A 23 4.00 1.48 -8.43
C VAL A 23 5.49 1.75 -8.64
N ILE A 24 6.35 0.84 -8.17
CA ILE A 24 7.80 0.89 -8.41
C ILE A 24 8.12 0.74 -9.90
N ALA A 25 7.34 -0.06 -10.63
CA ALA A 25 7.45 -0.17 -12.09
C ALA A 25 6.90 1.05 -12.86
N GLY A 26 6.42 2.08 -12.16
CA GLY A 26 5.90 3.33 -12.74
C GLY A 26 4.41 3.31 -13.05
N ARG A 27 3.67 2.27 -12.66
CA ARG A 27 2.20 2.20 -12.76
C ARG A 27 1.57 2.61 -11.43
N THR A 28 1.26 3.90 -11.29
CA THR A 28 0.67 4.48 -10.07
C THR A 28 -0.84 4.69 -10.14
N GLU A 29 -1.44 4.52 -11.31
CA GLU A 29 -2.86 4.75 -11.60
C GLU A 29 -3.61 3.44 -11.87
N GLY A 30 -4.94 3.45 -11.68
CA GLY A 30 -5.80 2.29 -11.95
C GLY A 30 -5.85 1.24 -10.83
N HIS A 31 -5.16 1.48 -9.72
CA HIS A 31 -5.16 0.60 -8.56
C HIS A 31 -6.40 0.79 -7.70
N LYS A 32 -7.12 -0.30 -7.42
CA LYS A 32 -8.25 -0.30 -6.48
C LYS A 32 -7.79 -0.70 -5.09
N CYS A 33 -8.40 -0.08 -4.08
CA CYS A 33 -8.06 -0.35 -2.69
C CYS A 33 -8.44 -1.79 -2.33
N PRO A 34 -7.51 -2.63 -1.86
CA PRO A 34 -7.82 -4.01 -1.54
C PRO A 34 -8.71 -4.17 -0.30
N PHE A 35 -8.74 -3.15 0.57
CA PHE A 35 -9.56 -3.13 1.78
C PHE A 35 -11.02 -2.80 1.50
N CYS A 36 -11.30 -1.67 0.83
CA CYS A 36 -12.68 -1.26 0.54
C CYS A 36 -13.17 -1.66 -0.85
N ARG A 37 -12.27 -2.02 -1.77
CA ARG A 37 -12.53 -2.43 -3.17
C ARG A 37 -13.27 -1.42 -4.05
N GLU A 38 -13.73 -0.31 -3.48
CA GLU A 38 -14.45 0.75 -4.18
C GLU A 38 -13.53 1.93 -4.52
N GLY A 39 -12.70 2.33 -3.56
CA GLY A 39 -11.85 3.51 -3.68
C GLY A 39 -10.61 3.29 -4.54
N ASP A 40 -10.28 4.29 -5.33
CA ASP A 40 -9.03 4.36 -6.06
C ASP A 40 -7.86 4.66 -5.12
N LEU A 41 -6.74 4.01 -5.37
CA LEU A 41 -5.47 4.22 -4.67
C LEU A 41 -4.68 5.30 -5.39
N GLU A 42 -4.32 6.33 -4.65
CA GLU A 42 -3.34 7.32 -5.07
C GLU A 42 -1.96 6.85 -4.62
N CYS A 43 -1.14 6.47 -5.61
CA CYS A 43 0.20 5.97 -5.37
C CYS A 43 1.22 7.02 -5.78
N THR A 44 2.16 7.32 -4.89
CA THR A 44 3.27 8.25 -5.13
C THR A 44 4.57 7.51 -4.88
N PHE A 45 5.50 7.59 -5.82
CA PHE A 45 6.82 6.98 -5.70
C PHE A 45 7.89 8.00 -6.11
N ASP A 46 8.78 8.32 -5.18
CA ASP A 46 9.87 9.31 -5.35
C ASP A 46 11.24 8.62 -5.58
N GLY A 47 11.25 7.32 -5.91
CA GLY A 47 12.48 6.52 -6.06
C GLY A 47 12.99 5.92 -4.74
N LEU A 48 12.80 6.61 -3.62
CA LEU A 48 13.17 6.15 -2.27
C LEU A 48 11.96 5.87 -1.38
N ASN A 49 10.95 6.75 -1.47
CA ASN A 49 9.76 6.69 -0.66
C ASN A 49 8.55 6.30 -1.50
N LEU A 50 7.77 5.38 -0.99
CA LEU A 50 6.53 4.92 -1.58
C LEU A 50 5.37 5.23 -0.63
N LYS A 51 4.36 5.92 -1.16
CA LYS A 51 3.16 6.29 -0.42
C LYS A 51 1.93 5.88 -1.23
N ILE A 52 1.07 5.06 -0.64
CA ILE A 52 -0.18 4.59 -1.24
C ILE A 52 -1.31 5.01 -0.31
N VAL A 53 -2.29 5.76 -0.80
CA VAL A 53 -3.44 6.18 0.00
C VAL A 53 -4.75 5.93 -0.74
N CYS A 54 -5.74 5.37 -0.05
CA CYS A 54 -7.08 5.22 -0.60
C CYS A 54 -7.90 6.49 -0.35
N LYS A 55 -8.46 7.07 -1.41
CA LYS A 55 -9.34 8.24 -1.32
C LYS A 55 -10.73 7.96 -0.71
N ASN A 56 -11.12 6.69 -0.59
CA ASN A 56 -12.44 6.31 -0.08
C ASN A 56 -12.43 5.93 1.40
N CYS A 57 -11.63 4.93 1.79
CA CYS A 57 -11.60 4.45 3.17
C CYS A 57 -10.54 5.14 4.05
N GLY A 58 -9.67 5.97 3.46
CA GLY A 58 -8.61 6.68 4.18
C GLY A 58 -7.44 5.80 4.63
N LYS A 59 -7.44 4.50 4.31
CA LYS A 59 -6.30 3.61 4.54
C LYS A 59 -5.10 4.10 3.73
N PHE A 60 -3.95 4.16 4.37
CA PHE A 60 -2.68 4.49 3.73
C PHE A 60 -1.62 3.46 4.07
N PHE A 61 -0.62 3.39 3.21
CA PHE A 61 0.57 2.58 3.35
C PHE A 61 1.77 3.45 2.96
N GLU A 62 2.81 3.43 3.80
CA GLU A 62 4.05 4.16 3.57
C GLU A 62 5.21 3.17 3.73
N GLY A 63 6.10 3.14 2.73
CA GLY A 63 7.26 2.25 2.70
C GLY A 63 8.50 2.98 2.19
N MET A 64 9.67 2.57 2.68
CA MET A 64 10.96 3.07 2.23
C MET A 64 11.73 1.92 1.57
N LEU A 65 12.22 2.14 0.36
CA LEU A 65 13.16 1.24 -0.32
C LEU A 65 14.57 1.65 0.12
N ALA A 66 15.04 1.08 1.24
CA ALA A 66 16.40 1.26 1.76
C ALA A 66 17.30 0.10 1.37
#